data_AF-A0A496ZZJ5-F1
#
_entry.id   AF-A0A496ZZJ5-F1
#
_cell.length_a   1.000
_cell.length_b   1.000
_cell.length_c   1.000
_cell.angle_alpha   90.00
_cell.angle_beta   90.00
_cell.angle_gamma   90.00
#
_symmetry.space_group_name_H-M   'P 1'
#
loop_
_entity.id
_entity.type
_entity.pdbx_description
1 polymer ?
#
loop_
_entity_poly.entity_id
_entity_poly.type
_entity_poly.pdbx_seq_one_letter_code
_entity_poly.pdbx_strand_id
1 'polypeptide(L)'
;AGLLLPLAHYLVERVLRLDDAPAALAAHGLPALGGLLAVGLFADGRYSQGWNGVGASEYLGVAGQGVSGLWTAPGFQAEWPGQFQAQVAGVIAALVLAFVLGWLLFATLRRLIEAWQGTALQPAPTPEVASPAGALDADQAVS
;
A
#
# COMPACT_ATOMS: atom_id res chain seq x y z
N ALA A 1 -12.39 -12.27 -3.58
CA ALA A 1 -10.95 -12.33 -3.86
C ALA A 1 -10.51 -13.78 -3.71
N GLY A 2 -9.86 -14.39 -4.70
CA GLY A 2 -9.46 -15.79 -4.58
C GLY A 2 -8.74 -16.30 -5.82
N LEU A 3 -9.39 -16.25 -6.98
CA LEU A 3 -8.80 -16.74 -8.24
C LEU A 3 -7.64 -15.89 -8.76
N LEU A 4 -7.74 -14.56 -8.63
CA LEU A 4 -6.69 -13.65 -9.11
C LEU A 4 -5.52 -13.51 -8.14
N LEU A 5 -5.66 -13.96 -6.89
CA LEU A 5 -4.65 -13.76 -5.86
C LEU A 5 -3.31 -14.45 -6.19
N PRO A 6 -3.27 -15.73 -6.62
CA PRO A 6 -2.00 -16.37 -6.99
C PRO A 6 -1.32 -15.69 -8.18
N LEU A 7 -2.10 -15.26 -9.17
CA LEU A 7 -1.58 -14.56 -10.35
C LEU A 7 -1.05 -13.17 -10.00
N ALA A 8 -1.79 -12.42 -9.19
CA ALA A 8 -1.41 -11.11 -8.68
C ALA A 8 -0.13 -11.21 -7.83
N HIS A 9 -0.04 -12.20 -6.95
CA HIS A 9 1.15 -12.42 -6.14
C HIS A 9 2.36 -12.81 -6.99
N TYR A 10 2.20 -13.70 -7.98
CA TYR A 10 3.25 -14.00 -8.94
C TYR A 10 3.73 -12.76 -9.70
N LEU A 11 2.81 -11.91 -10.17
CA LEU A 11 3.14 -10.65 -10.84
C LEU A 11 3.98 -9.74 -9.92
N VAL A 12 3.54 -9.54 -8.68
CA VAL A 12 4.21 -8.67 -7.71
C VAL A 12 5.61 -9.19 -7.33
N GLU A 13 5.73 -10.49 -7.01
CA GLU A 13 6.99 -11.08 -6.55
C GLU A 13 7.97 -11.35 -7.69
N ARG A 14 7.51 -11.98 -8.78
CA ARG A 14 8.40 -12.51 -9.80
C ARG A 14 8.67 -11.53 -10.94
N VAL A 15 7.67 -10.75 -11.33
CA VAL A 15 7.79 -9.82 -12.46
C VAL A 15 8.22 -8.44 -11.96
N LEU A 16 7.51 -7.89 -10.97
CA LEU A 16 7.79 -6.56 -10.44
C LEU A 16 8.92 -6.55 -9.39
N ARG A 17 9.23 -7.71 -8.78
CA ARG A 17 10.32 -7.89 -7.79
C ARG A 17 10.25 -6.88 -6.65
N LEU A 18 9.05 -6.71 -6.10
CA LEU A 18 8.78 -5.75 -5.02
C LEU A 18 8.99 -6.33 -3.62
N ASP A 19 9.36 -7.62 -3.50
CA ASP A 19 9.58 -8.34 -2.25
C ASP A 19 8.44 -8.10 -1.23
N ASP A 20 7.20 -8.24 -1.69
CA ASP A 20 5.98 -8.00 -0.91
C ASP A 20 5.61 -9.25 -0.09
N ALA A 21 6.47 -9.58 0.89
CA ALA A 21 6.29 -10.73 1.77
C ALA A 21 4.88 -10.87 2.40
N PRO A 22 4.18 -9.79 2.84
CA PRO A 22 2.81 -9.90 3.35
C PRO A 22 1.75 -10.03 2.24
N ALA A 23 2.13 -10.00 0.96
CA ALA A 23 1.28 -9.98 -0.21
C ALA A 23 0.25 -8.83 -0.19
N ALA A 24 0.61 -7.68 0.36
CA ALA A 24 -0.30 -6.54 0.54
C ALA A 24 -0.81 -5.98 -0.80
N LEU A 25 0.04 -5.90 -1.83
CA LEU A 25 -0.34 -5.45 -3.16
C LEU A 25 -1.25 -6.46 -3.86
N ALA A 26 -0.97 -7.75 -3.72
CA ALA A 26 -1.77 -8.79 -4.34
C ALA A 26 -3.14 -8.98 -3.68
N ALA A 27 -3.19 -8.91 -2.34
CA ALA A 27 -4.41 -9.11 -1.56
C ALA A 27 -5.30 -7.86 -1.50
N HIS A 28 -4.71 -6.66 -1.49
CA HIS A 28 -5.45 -5.41 -1.28
C HIS A 28 -5.26 -4.41 -2.42
N GLY A 29 -4.02 -4.13 -2.82
CA GLY A 29 -3.71 -3.08 -3.80
C GLY A 29 -4.40 -3.29 -5.14
N LEU A 30 -4.08 -4.38 -5.84
CA LEU A 30 -4.61 -4.68 -7.17
C LEU A 30 -6.14 -4.87 -7.16
N PRO A 31 -6.75 -5.59 -6.20
CA PRO A 31 -8.21 -5.66 -6.09
C PRO A 31 -8.87 -4.30 -5.83
N ALA A 32 -8.27 -3.45 -5.01
CA ALA A 32 -8.80 -2.10 -4.73
C ALA A 32 -8.74 -1.21 -5.98
N LEU A 33 -7.63 -1.23 -6.72
CA LEU A 33 -7.49 -0.51 -7.99
C LEU A 33 -8.52 -0.99 -9.02
N GLY A 34 -8.64 -2.30 -9.20
CA GLY A 34 -9.64 -2.89 -10.10
C GLY A 34 -11.07 -2.53 -9.70
N GLY A 35 -11.38 -2.57 -8.40
CA GLY A 35 -12.69 -2.18 -7.87
C GLY A 35 -13.01 -0.69 -8.11
N LEU A 36 -12.05 0.21 -7.84
CA LEU A 36 -12.24 1.64 -8.09
C LEU A 36 -12.44 1.94 -9.58
N LEU A 37 -11.66 1.33 -10.47
CA LEU A 37 -11.84 1.54 -11.91
C LEU A 37 -13.16 0.93 -12.42
N ALA A 38 -13.59 -0.20 -11.85
CA ALA A 38 -14.87 -0.82 -12.16
C ALA A 38 -16.06 0.11 -11.85
N VAL A 39 -15.99 0.97 -10.82
CA VAL A 39 -17.03 1.98 -10.55
C VAL A 39 -17.21 2.93 -11.74
N GLY A 40 -16.12 3.33 -12.40
CA GLY A 40 -16.16 4.18 -13.60
C GLY A 40 -16.95 3.57 -14.76
N LEU A 41 -17.06 2.24 -14.79
CA LEU A 41 -17.72 1.51 -15.85
C LEU A 41 -19.14 1.07 -15.46
N PHE A 42 -19.30 0.53 -14.26
CA PHE A 42 -20.48 -0.23 -13.83
C PHE A 42 -21.36 0.51 -12.82
N ALA A 43 -21.03 1.73 -12.41
CA ALA A 43 -21.96 2.54 -11.62
C ALA A 43 -23.22 2.80 -12.46
N ASP A 44 -24.35 2.24 -12.04
CA ASP A 44 -25.55 2.19 -12.89
C ASP A 44 -26.53 3.36 -12.62
N GLY A 45 -26.21 4.24 -11.67
CA GLY A 45 -27.03 5.37 -11.25
C GLY A 45 -28.16 5.04 -10.27
N ARG A 46 -28.38 3.77 -9.88
CA ARG A 46 -29.46 3.39 -8.94
C ARG A 46 -29.15 3.74 -7.49
N TYR A 47 -27.87 3.84 -7.15
CA TYR A 47 -27.38 4.04 -5.79
C TYR A 47 -26.57 5.33 -5.71
N SER A 48 -26.20 5.75 -4.49
CA SER A 48 -25.38 6.94 -4.17
C SER A 48 -26.05 8.33 -4.28
N GLN A 49 -27.38 8.38 -4.46
CA GLN A 49 -28.12 9.65 -4.43
C GLN A 49 -27.98 10.34 -3.07
N GLY A 50 -27.62 11.62 -3.09
CA GLY A 50 -27.41 12.45 -1.91
C GLY A 50 -26.12 12.17 -1.15
N TRP A 51 -25.33 11.16 -1.52
CA TRP A 51 -24.03 10.91 -0.88
C TRP A 51 -23.07 12.05 -1.22
N ASN A 52 -22.44 12.62 -0.19
CA ASN A 52 -21.58 13.81 -0.30
C ASN A 52 -22.27 15.01 -0.99
N GLY A 53 -23.61 15.07 -0.95
CA GLY A 53 -24.40 16.12 -1.60
C GLY A 53 -24.57 15.94 -3.12
N VAL A 54 -24.07 14.86 -3.72
CA VAL A 54 -24.17 14.59 -5.15
C VAL A 54 -25.50 13.89 -5.48
N GLY A 55 -26.21 14.34 -6.52
CA GLY A 55 -27.45 13.70 -6.97
C GLY A 55 -28.59 13.75 -5.95
N ALA A 56 -28.60 14.77 -5.06
CA ALA A 56 -29.58 14.87 -3.97
C ALA A 56 -31.01 15.12 -4.48
N SER A 57 -31.14 15.88 -5.58
CA SER A 57 -32.41 16.09 -6.29
C SER A 57 -32.36 15.50 -7.69
N GLU A 58 -31.28 15.80 -8.41
CA GLU A 58 -31.03 15.33 -9.77
C GLU A 58 -29.55 15.10 -9.99
N TYR A 59 -29.22 14.16 -10.87
CA TYR A 59 -27.86 13.94 -11.38
C TYR A 59 -27.92 13.85 -12.90
N LEU A 60 -27.06 14.60 -13.59
CA LEU A 60 -27.09 14.75 -15.05
C LEU A 60 -28.49 15.10 -15.61
N GLY A 61 -29.25 15.91 -14.86
CA GLY A 61 -30.61 16.33 -15.24
C GLY A 61 -31.69 15.25 -15.08
N VAL A 62 -31.38 14.12 -14.44
CA VAL A 62 -32.37 13.07 -14.13
C VAL A 62 -32.65 13.05 -12.64
N ALA A 63 -33.92 13.22 -12.29
CA ALA A 63 -34.38 13.15 -10.91
C ALA A 63 -34.21 11.74 -10.34
N GLY A 64 -33.69 11.65 -9.12
CA GLY A 64 -33.48 10.35 -8.48
C GLY A 64 -32.44 9.46 -9.18
N GLN A 65 -31.49 10.06 -9.90
CA GLN A 65 -30.31 9.39 -10.41
C GLN A 65 -29.14 9.67 -9.46
N GLY A 66 -28.38 8.64 -9.12
CA GLY A 66 -27.09 8.77 -8.42
C GLY A 66 -25.91 8.75 -9.39
N VAL A 67 -24.69 8.69 -8.85
CA VAL A 67 -23.48 8.66 -9.68
C VAL A 67 -23.53 7.49 -10.66
N SER A 68 -23.33 7.78 -11.95
CA SER A 68 -23.37 6.82 -13.04
C SER A 68 -22.05 6.78 -13.80
N GLY A 69 -21.68 5.60 -14.30
CA GLY A 69 -20.54 5.35 -15.17
C GLY A 69 -20.98 5.13 -16.61
N LEU A 70 -20.24 4.28 -17.32
CA LEU A 70 -20.52 3.93 -18.72
C LEU A 70 -21.84 3.16 -18.91
N TRP A 71 -22.10 2.17 -18.07
CA TRP A 71 -23.28 1.30 -18.20
C TRP A 71 -24.33 1.64 -17.16
N THR A 72 -25.39 2.32 -17.60
CA THR A 72 -26.48 2.78 -16.73
C THR A 72 -27.71 1.89 -16.77
N ALA A 73 -28.50 2.00 -15.70
CA ALA A 73 -29.85 1.46 -15.68
C ALA A 73 -30.74 2.14 -16.73
N PRO A 74 -31.76 1.43 -17.26
CA PRO A 74 -32.77 2.05 -18.12
C PRO A 74 -33.40 3.27 -17.44
N GLY A 75 -33.46 4.40 -18.16
CA GLY A 75 -34.00 5.66 -17.66
C GLY A 75 -32.97 6.61 -17.03
N PHE A 76 -31.70 6.19 -16.89
CA PHE A 76 -30.61 7.04 -16.38
C PHE A 76 -29.57 7.38 -17.46
N GLN A 77 -28.92 8.53 -17.28
CA GLN A 77 -27.90 9.07 -18.17
C GLN A 77 -26.50 8.58 -17.80
N ALA A 78 -25.74 8.11 -18.78
CA ALA A 78 -24.36 7.68 -18.58
C ALA A 78 -23.40 8.87 -18.47
N GLU A 79 -22.48 8.83 -17.50
CA GLU A 79 -21.43 9.84 -17.35
C GLU A 79 -20.11 9.36 -17.95
N TRP A 80 -20.06 9.26 -19.28
CA TRP A 80 -18.87 8.83 -19.97
C TRP A 80 -18.14 9.99 -20.66
N PRO A 81 -16.81 10.14 -20.48
CA PRO A 81 -15.90 9.37 -19.63
C PRO A 81 -15.74 9.94 -18.20
N GLY A 82 -16.56 10.90 -17.80
CA GLY A 82 -16.39 11.70 -16.57
C GLY A 82 -16.18 10.86 -15.31
N GLN A 83 -17.06 9.89 -15.04
CA GLN A 83 -16.95 9.08 -13.83
C GLN A 83 -15.72 8.17 -13.83
N PHE A 84 -15.28 7.68 -14.99
CA PHE A 84 -14.03 6.93 -15.09
C PHE A 84 -12.81 7.81 -14.80
N GLN A 85 -12.79 9.05 -15.30
CA GLN A 85 -11.74 10.02 -15.00
C GLN A 85 -11.71 10.39 -13.51
N ALA A 86 -12.87 10.55 -12.88
CA ALA A 86 -12.97 10.79 -11.44
C ALA A 86 -12.34 9.64 -10.63
N GLN A 87 -12.62 8.39 -11.00
CA GLN A 87 -12.02 7.23 -10.34
C GLN A 87 -10.50 7.14 -10.56
N VAL A 88 -9.99 7.47 -11.75
CA VAL A 88 -8.55 7.55 -12.02
C VAL A 88 -7.89 8.63 -11.17
N ALA A 89 -8.48 9.82 -11.10
CA ALA A 89 -7.97 10.91 -10.25
C ALA A 89 -7.98 10.50 -8.77
N GLY A 90 -9.04 9.85 -8.30
CA GLY A 90 -9.14 9.31 -6.94
C GLY A 90 -8.07 8.25 -6.64
N VAL A 91 -7.80 7.34 -7.58
CA VAL A 91 -6.71 6.35 -7.48
C VAL A 91 -5.36 7.06 -7.33
N ILE A 92 -5.06 8.04 -8.18
CA ILE A 92 -3.80 8.78 -8.11
C ILE A 92 -3.67 9.50 -6.77
N ALA A 93 -4.73 10.18 -6.32
CA ALA A 93 -4.74 10.88 -5.04
C ALA A 93 -4.50 9.92 -3.86
N ALA A 94 -5.16 8.76 -3.85
CA ALA A 94 -4.98 7.74 -2.82
C ALA A 94 -3.56 7.17 -2.80
N LEU A 95 -2.98 6.88 -3.97
CA LEU A 95 -1.60 6.39 -4.10
C LEU A 95 -0.59 7.42 -3.59
N VAL A 96 -0.74 8.69 -3.99
CA VAL A 96 0.11 9.78 -3.52
C VAL A 96 0.00 9.94 -2.00
N LEU A 97 -1.22 9.94 -1.47
CA LEU A 97 -1.45 10.07 -0.04
C LEU A 97 -0.81 8.90 0.74
N ALA A 98 -1.05 7.66 0.31
CA ALA A 98 -0.48 6.47 0.94
C ALA A 98 1.06 6.50 0.91
N PHE A 99 1.64 6.86 -0.23
CA PHE A 99 3.08 6.99 -0.38
C PHE A 99 3.66 8.07 0.54
N VAL A 100 3.09 9.28 0.53
CA VAL A 100 3.59 10.40 1.33
C VAL A 100 3.47 10.09 2.82
N LEU A 101 2.33 9.58 3.29
CA LEU A 101 2.14 9.22 4.70
C LEU A 101 3.09 8.09 5.12
N GLY A 102 3.23 7.05 4.31
CA GLY A 102 4.16 5.95 4.57
C GLY A 102 5.61 6.46 4.62
N TRP A 103 6.03 7.25 3.63
CA TRP A 103 7.36 7.82 3.57
C TRP A 103 7.66 8.72 4.78
N LEU A 104 6.74 9.63 5.14
CA LEU A 104 6.91 10.50 6.31
C LEU A 104 7.03 9.71 7.60
N LEU A 105 6.22 8.66 7.78
CA LEU A 105 6.29 7.78 8.94
C LEU A 105 7.67 7.10 9.02
N PHE A 106 8.10 6.41 7.96
CA PHE A 106 9.39 5.70 7.97
C PHE A 106 10.59 6.65 8.02
N ALA A 107 10.52 7.81 7.37
CA ALA A 107 11.56 8.83 7.45
C ALA A 107 11.70 9.37 8.88
N THR A 108 10.58 9.58 9.58
CA THR A 108 10.58 10.01 10.98
C THR A 108 11.14 8.93 11.89
N LEU A 109 10.65 7.69 11.77
CA LEU A 109 11.15 6.53 12.53
C LEU A 109 12.66 6.33 12.33
N ARG A 110 13.13 6.41 11.09
CA ARG A 110 14.56 6.30 10.76
C ARG A 110 15.38 7.35 11.51
N ARG A 111 14.96 8.62 11.47
CA ARG A 111 15.67 9.71 12.17
C ARG A 111 15.70 9.50 13.68
N LEU A 112 14.62 9.00 14.26
CA LEU A 112 14.54 8.70 15.70
C LEU A 112 15.48 7.56 16.09
N ILE A 113 15.53 6.49 15.28
CA ILE A 113 16.42 5.34 15.51
C ILE A 113 17.89 5.76 15.41
N GLU A 114 18.25 6.53 14.38
CA GLU A 114 19.62 7.05 14.20
C GLU A 114 20.04 7.94 15.37
N ALA A 115 19.14 8.81 15.86
CA ALA A 115 19.39 9.63 17.04
C ALA A 115 19.60 8.79 18.31
N TRP A 116 18.79 7.74 18.50
CA TRP A 116 18.91 6.86 19.66
C TRP A 116 20.19 6.02 19.63
N GLN A 117 20.56 5.46 18.47
CA GLN A 117 21.81 4.72 18.29
C GLN A 117 23.03 5.61 18.51
N GLY A 118 22.98 6.89 18.12
CA GLY A 118 24.03 7.86 18.41
C GLY A 118 24.25 8.13 19.91
N THR A 119 23.25 7.82 20.76
CA THR A 119 23.35 7.95 22.23
C THR A 119 23.69 6.63 22.95
N ALA A 120 23.57 5.49 22.26
CA ALA A 120 23.91 4.20 22.83
C ALA A 120 25.44 4.06 22.90
N LEU A 121 25.98 4.00 24.12
CA LEU A 121 27.39 3.69 24.37
C LEU A 121 27.78 2.43 23.60
N GLN A 122 28.87 2.50 22.81
CA GLN A 122 29.45 1.30 22.19
C GLN A 122 29.64 0.24 23.29
N PRO A 123 29.17 -1.01 23.07
CA PRO A 123 29.47 -2.10 23.99
C PRO A 123 30.97 -2.11 24.21
N ALA A 124 31.40 -2.10 25.48
CA ALA A 124 32.82 -2.17 25.80
C ALA A 124 33.44 -3.33 25.00
N PRO A 125 34.63 -3.14 24.39
CA PRO A 125 35.27 -4.20 23.64
C PRO A 125 35.30 -5.44 24.53
N THR A 126 34.73 -6.54 24.04
CA THR A 126 34.76 -7.81 24.76
C THR A 126 36.22 -8.09 25.11
N PRO A 127 36.56 -8.25 26.40
CA PRO A 127 37.93 -8.58 26.78
C PRO A 127 38.33 -9.81 25.98
N GLU A 128 39.48 -9.71 25.30
CA GLU A 128 40.06 -10.82 24.57
C GLU A 128 40.22 -11.98 25.55
N VAL A 129 39.37 -13.00 25.44
CA VAL A 129 39.50 -14.20 26.24
C VAL A 129 40.76 -14.87 25.75
N ALA A 130 41.86 -14.67 26.49
CA ALA A 130 43.12 -15.37 26.24
C ALA A 130 42.80 -16.86 26.11
N SER A 131 42.96 -17.39 24.91
CA SER A 131 42.67 -18.78 24.63
C SER A 131 43.55 -19.64 25.55
N PRO A 132 43.01 -20.68 26.22
CA PRO A 132 43.79 -21.52 27.13
C PRO A 132 44.97 -22.24 26.43
N ALA A 133 45.05 -22.20 25.09
CA ALA A 133 46.19 -22.65 24.32
C ALA A 133 47.50 -21.94 24.72
N GLY A 134 47.48 -20.63 25.00
CA GLY A 134 48.70 -19.89 25.39
C GLY A 134 49.19 -20.20 26.80
N ALA A 135 48.32 -20.71 27.68
CA ALA A 135 48.68 -21.07 29.05
C ALA A 135 49.35 -22.46 29.12
N LEU A 136 49.02 -23.37 28.20
CA LEU A 136 49.63 -24.70 28.13
C LEU A 136 51.05 -24.65 27.53
N ASP A 137 51.30 -23.75 26.58
CA ASP A 137 52.65 -23.56 26.02
C ASP A 137 53.62 -22.94 27.04
N ALA A 138 53.13 -22.11 27.96
CA ALA A 138 53.93 -21.51 29.02
C ALA A 138 54.36 -22.53 30.09
N ASP A 139 53.54 -23.55 30.36
CA ASP A 139 53.84 -24.61 31.33
C ASP A 139 54.84 -25.63 30.76
N GLN A 140 54.82 -25.87 29.44
CA GLN A 140 55.77 -26.76 28.76
C GLN A 140 57.14 -26.12 28.49
N ALA A 141 57.28 -24.80 28.61
CA ALA A 141 58.57 -24.12 28.47
C ALA A 141 59.41 -24.11 29.76
N VAL A 142 58.87 -24.59 30.88
CA VAL A 142 59.51 -24.58 32.21
C VAL A 142 59.94 -26.00 32.67
N SER A 143 59.74 -27.02 31.83
CA SER A 143 60.24 -28.40 32.04
C SER A 143 61.45 -28.71 31.17
#